data_AF-A0A6J2JEN8-F1
#
_entry.id   AF-A0A6J2JEN8-F1
#
_cell.length_a   1.000
_cell.length_b   1.000
_cell.length_c   1.000
_cell.angle_alpha   90.00
_cell.angle_beta   90.00
_cell.angle_gamma   90.00
#
_symmetry.space_group_name_H-M   'P 1'
#
loop_
_entity.id
_entity.type
_entity.pdbx_description
1 polymer ?
#
loop_
_entity_poly.entity_id
_entity_poly.type
_entity_poly.pdbx_seq_one_letter_code
_entity_poly.pdbx_strand_id
1 'polypeptide(L)'
;MAASKFDLWLIDKLRSLKTDESVFGSYISGILEGEDTVDEKRDALEDILSEIVKKDISIHVQEILEKWEECQPKKEAAQPATDVDSKLAKLLESQTLATTTRREYTDEEKKIREAILSQYSQLSDNEEDQAQEEQNESPDLVKNTNALDVAAAARERREQARLDAQKKKEKDKEDREKQKQLKEEKKEKRKTQKGERKR
;
A
#
# COMPACT_ATOMS: atom_id res chain seq x y z
N MET A 1 -21.67 12.01 19.96
CA MET A 1 -20.81 10.96 20.52
C MET A 1 -21.44 10.50 21.81
N ALA A 2 -21.64 9.21 22.01
CA ALA A 2 -22.12 8.72 23.31
C ALA A 2 -20.97 8.89 24.30
N ALA A 3 -21.20 9.63 25.38
CA ALA A 3 -20.23 9.72 26.47
C ALA A 3 -20.07 8.32 27.08
N SER A 4 -18.83 7.85 27.15
CA SER A 4 -18.52 6.57 27.77
C SER A 4 -18.90 6.59 29.25
N LYS A 5 -19.09 5.43 29.86
CA LYS A 5 -19.36 5.32 31.31
C LYS A 5 -18.30 6.07 32.14
N PHE A 6 -17.05 6.02 31.68
CA PHE A 6 -15.94 6.79 32.25
C PHE A 6 -16.13 8.29 32.10
N ASP A 7 -16.47 8.79 30.91
CA ASP A 7 -16.61 10.22 30.64
C ASP A 7 -17.68 10.86 31.55
N LEU A 8 -18.79 10.16 31.78
CA LEU A 8 -19.83 10.62 32.70
C LEU A 8 -19.31 10.71 34.15
N TRP A 9 -18.55 9.71 34.58
CA TRP A 9 -17.93 9.72 35.91
C TRP A 9 -16.88 10.83 36.05
N LEU A 10 -16.04 11.02 35.03
CA LEU A 10 -15.01 12.05 35.02
C LEU A 10 -15.62 13.45 35.10
N ILE A 11 -16.71 13.69 34.36
CA ILE A 11 -17.47 14.95 34.43
C ILE A 11 -17.99 15.21 35.86
N ASP A 12 -18.59 14.21 36.50
CA ASP A 12 -19.09 14.35 37.88
C ASP A 12 -17.95 14.56 38.89
N LYS A 13 -16.81 13.89 38.68
CA LYS A 13 -15.61 14.05 39.50
C LYS A 13 -15.03 15.45 39.41
N LEU A 14 -14.87 15.98 38.19
CA LEU A 14 -14.36 17.34 37.94
C LEU A 14 -15.34 18.40 38.48
N ARG A 15 -16.65 18.18 38.34
CA ARG A 15 -17.69 19.05 38.93
C ARG A 15 -17.58 19.10 40.46
N SER A 16 -17.29 17.98 41.12
CA SER A 16 -17.05 17.92 42.57
C SER A 16 -15.80 18.70 42.99
N LEU A 17 -14.77 18.69 42.15
CA LEU A 17 -13.54 19.47 42.33
C LEU A 17 -13.69 20.97 41.99
N LYS A 18 -14.89 21.38 41.54
CA LYS A 18 -15.22 22.75 41.10
C LYS A 18 -14.39 23.21 39.91
N THR A 19 -14.16 22.30 38.96
CA THR A 19 -13.41 22.55 37.74
C THR A 19 -14.30 22.48 36.50
N ASP A 20 -13.88 23.13 35.41
CA ASP A 20 -14.56 23.07 34.11
C ASP A 20 -14.44 21.66 33.51
N GLU A 21 -15.55 20.93 33.48
CA GLU A 21 -15.60 19.56 32.95
C GLU A 21 -15.31 19.48 31.45
N SER A 22 -15.59 20.54 30.69
CA SER A 22 -15.49 20.52 29.23
C SER A 22 -14.04 20.60 28.76
N VAL A 23 -13.26 21.48 29.40
CA VAL A 23 -11.84 21.69 29.09
C VAL A 23 -11.02 20.53 29.66
N PHE A 24 -11.13 20.27 30.95
CA PHE A 24 -10.29 19.27 31.60
C PHE A 24 -10.73 17.83 31.30
N GLY A 25 -12.02 17.57 31.11
CA GLY A 25 -12.49 16.24 30.76
C GLY A 25 -11.96 15.77 29.40
N SER A 26 -12.03 16.63 28.38
CA SER A 26 -11.50 16.29 27.05
C SER A 26 -9.99 16.09 27.05
N TYR A 27 -9.24 16.89 27.81
CA TYR A 27 -7.80 16.78 27.90
C TYR A 27 -7.34 15.54 28.67
N ILE A 28 -7.97 15.25 29.82
CA ILE A 28 -7.70 14.04 30.63
C ILE A 28 -8.03 12.77 29.84
N SER A 29 -9.18 12.72 29.16
CA SER A 29 -9.52 11.57 28.30
C SER A 29 -8.48 11.40 27.19
N GLY A 30 -8.01 12.49 26.57
CA GLY A 30 -6.96 12.43 25.55
C GLY A 30 -5.63 11.85 26.06
N ILE A 31 -5.22 12.20 27.28
CA ILE A 31 -4.01 11.64 27.92
C ILE A 31 -4.19 10.14 28.18
N LEU A 32 -5.35 9.74 28.67
CA LEU A 32 -5.65 8.35 29.00
C LEU A 32 -5.79 7.45 27.76
N GLU A 33 -6.27 8.01 26.65
CA GLU A 33 -6.36 7.36 25.34
C GLU A 33 -5.01 7.27 24.60
N GLY A 34 -4.03 8.10 24.99
CA GLY A 34 -2.68 8.07 24.41
C GLY A 34 -1.97 6.72 24.55
N GLU A 35 -0.93 6.50 23.75
CA GLU A 35 -0.10 5.27 23.79
C GLU A 35 0.99 5.31 24.88
N ASP A 36 0.99 6.36 25.72
CA ASP A 36 1.97 6.56 26.78
C ASP A 36 1.90 5.47 27.85
N THR A 37 3.03 5.27 28.54
CA THR A 37 3.12 4.36 29.68
C THR A 37 2.26 4.84 30.86
N VAL A 38 1.92 3.94 31.79
CA VAL A 38 1.10 4.30 32.97
C VAL A 38 1.78 5.38 33.81
N ASP A 39 3.11 5.33 33.93
CA ASP A 39 3.90 6.33 34.67
C ASP A 39 3.86 7.70 33.97
N GLU A 40 4.00 7.76 32.64
CA GLU A 40 3.89 9.01 31.87
C GLU A 40 2.47 9.61 31.95
N LYS A 41 1.43 8.77 31.85
CA LYS A 41 0.04 9.21 32.03
C LYS A 41 -0.20 9.77 33.43
N ARG A 42 0.37 9.11 34.45
CA ARG A 42 0.29 9.58 35.83
C ARG A 42 0.96 10.93 36.00
N ASP A 43 2.18 11.11 35.50
CA ASP A 43 2.92 12.37 35.60
C ASP A 43 2.18 13.51 34.88
N ALA A 44 1.64 13.25 33.69
CA ALA A 44 0.84 14.23 32.95
C ALA A 44 -0.43 14.63 33.71
N LEU A 45 -1.13 13.66 34.32
CA LEU A 45 -2.31 13.95 35.14
C LEU A 45 -1.96 14.70 36.43
N GLU A 46 -0.84 14.38 37.07
CA GLU A 46 -0.35 15.09 38.26
C GLU A 46 -0.05 16.55 37.93
N ASP A 47 0.60 16.84 36.80
CA ASP A 47 0.91 18.22 36.37
C ASP A 47 -0.36 19.07 36.20
N ILE A 48 -1.35 18.54 35.49
CA ILE A 48 -2.61 19.26 35.20
C ILE A 48 -3.45 19.43 36.46
N LEU A 49 -3.57 18.36 37.25
CA LEU A 49 -4.35 18.41 38.48
C LEU A 49 -3.65 19.26 39.55
N SER A 50 -2.33 19.47 39.48
CA SER A 50 -1.62 20.37 40.40
C SER A 50 -1.99 21.84 40.21
N GLU A 51 -2.35 22.24 38.98
CA GLU A 51 -2.80 23.60 38.68
C GLU A 51 -4.21 23.87 39.24
N ILE A 52 -5.01 22.81 39.36
CA ILE A 52 -6.44 22.88 39.70
C ILE A 52 -6.67 22.58 41.18
N VAL A 53 -6.03 21.54 41.70
CA VAL A 53 -6.26 20.96 43.02
C VAL A 53 -5.03 21.18 43.90
N LYS A 54 -5.25 21.80 45.06
CA LYS A 54 -4.16 22.20 45.97
C LYS A 54 -3.69 21.10 46.93
N LYS A 55 -4.44 20.01 47.04
CA LYS A 55 -4.19 18.90 47.99
C LYS A 55 -4.63 17.58 47.35
N ASP A 56 -4.05 16.48 47.82
CA ASP A 56 -4.50 15.13 47.49
C ASP A 56 -4.46 14.80 45.98
N ILE A 57 -3.60 15.50 45.22
CA ILE A 57 -3.44 15.34 43.76
C ILE A 57 -3.17 13.87 43.41
N SER A 58 -2.21 13.24 44.08
CA SER A 58 -1.84 11.84 43.85
C SER A 58 -3.01 10.87 44.09
N ILE A 59 -3.90 11.17 45.04
CA ILE A 59 -5.10 10.36 45.31
C ILE A 59 -6.09 10.49 44.16
N HIS A 60 -6.30 11.72 43.67
CA HIS A 60 -7.20 11.96 42.54
C HIS A 60 -6.69 11.34 41.24
N VAL A 61 -5.38 11.39 40.99
CA VAL A 61 -4.75 10.76 39.83
C VAL A 61 -4.92 9.25 39.89
N GLN A 62 -4.64 8.64 41.05
CA GLN A 62 -4.82 7.20 41.27
C GLN A 62 -6.28 6.78 41.03
N GLU A 63 -7.24 7.52 41.57
CA GLU A 63 -8.66 7.24 41.41
C GLU A 63 -9.12 7.35 39.95
N ILE A 64 -8.59 8.33 39.20
CA ILE A 64 -8.86 8.49 37.76
C ILE A 64 -8.30 7.30 36.97
N LEU A 65 -7.07 6.87 37.25
CA LEU A 65 -6.44 5.72 36.59
C LEU A 65 -7.19 4.42 36.90
N GLU A 66 -7.55 4.18 38.16
CA GLU A 66 -8.34 3.01 38.55
C GLU A 66 -9.70 2.99 37.85
N LYS A 67 -10.40 4.13 37.81
CA LYS A 67 -11.70 4.23 37.15
C LYS A 67 -11.60 4.08 35.64
N TRP A 68 -10.49 4.54 35.05
CA TRP A 68 -10.18 4.30 33.65
C TRP A 68 -10.02 2.80 33.38
N GLU A 69 -9.16 2.11 34.13
CA GLU A 69 -8.94 0.66 34.00
C GLU A 69 -10.22 -0.16 34.24
N GLU A 70 -11.05 0.23 35.21
CA GLU A 70 -12.35 -0.41 35.47
C GLU A 70 -13.35 -0.22 34.31
N CYS A 71 -13.30 0.93 33.65
CA CYS A 71 -14.20 1.25 32.54
C CYS A 71 -13.69 0.73 31.19
N GLN A 72 -12.39 0.43 31.10
CA GLN A 72 -11.86 -0.31 29.96
C GLN A 72 -12.54 -1.68 29.91
N PRO A 73 -12.96 -2.15 28.72
CA PRO A 73 -13.49 -3.49 28.57
C PRO A 73 -12.44 -4.43 29.11
N LYS A 74 -12.78 -5.12 30.22
CA LYS A 74 -11.91 -6.02 30.98
C LYS A 74 -11.03 -6.78 30.00
N LYS A 75 -9.79 -6.30 29.83
CA LYS A 75 -8.76 -7.03 29.10
C LYS A 75 -8.57 -8.24 29.99
N GLU A 76 -9.23 -9.34 29.63
CA GLU A 76 -9.13 -10.60 30.34
C GLU A 76 -7.68 -10.78 30.72
N ALA A 77 -7.48 -10.97 32.03
CA ALA A 77 -6.19 -11.16 32.65
C ALA A 77 -5.30 -11.97 31.71
N ALA A 78 -4.08 -11.46 31.50
CA ALA A 78 -3.00 -12.10 30.78
C ALA A 78 -3.16 -13.63 30.79
N GLN A 79 -3.73 -14.18 29.71
CA GLN A 79 -3.55 -15.58 29.39
C GLN A 79 -2.04 -15.75 29.22
N PRO A 80 -1.40 -16.73 29.88
CA PRO A 80 0.01 -16.98 29.68
C PRO A 80 0.26 -17.14 28.17
N ALA A 81 1.44 -16.72 27.71
CA ALA A 81 1.86 -16.63 26.31
C ALA A 81 1.94 -17.99 25.57
N THR A 82 0.99 -18.88 25.76
CA THR A 82 0.93 -20.26 25.22
C THR A 82 -0.24 -20.48 24.27
N ASP A 83 -1.11 -19.48 24.03
CA ASP A 83 -2.27 -19.65 23.14
C ASP A 83 -2.06 -19.10 21.72
N VAL A 84 -0.88 -18.55 21.39
CA VAL A 84 -0.57 -18.21 19.99
C VAL A 84 -0.13 -19.45 19.23
N ASP A 85 0.81 -20.22 19.79
CA ASP A 85 1.29 -21.47 19.20
C ASP A 85 0.17 -22.52 19.11
N SER A 86 -0.69 -22.58 20.13
CA SER A 86 -1.86 -23.47 20.14
C SER A 86 -2.89 -23.10 19.06
N LYS A 87 -3.14 -21.80 18.85
CA LYS A 87 -4.00 -21.31 17.77
C LYS A 87 -3.37 -21.52 16.39
N LEU A 88 -2.07 -21.28 16.26
CA LEU A 88 -1.32 -21.51 15.03
C LEU A 88 -1.34 -22.98 14.63
N ALA A 89 -1.12 -23.88 15.60
CA ALA A 89 -1.20 -25.33 15.39
C ALA A 89 -2.59 -25.76 14.91
N LYS A 90 -3.67 -25.27 15.56
CA LYS A 90 -5.05 -25.55 15.12
C LYS A 90 -5.34 -25.00 13.73
N LEU A 91 -4.84 -23.81 13.40
CA LEU A 91 -5.02 -23.20 12.08
C LEU A 91 -4.29 -24.02 11.00
N LEU A 92 -3.05 -24.45 11.27
CA LEU A 92 -2.27 -25.29 10.37
C LEU A 92 -2.89 -26.68 10.19
N GLU A 93 -3.39 -27.29 11.27
CA GLU A 93 -4.08 -28.58 11.23
C GLU A 93 -5.37 -28.51 10.39
N SER A 94 -6.12 -27.41 10.53
CA SER A 94 -7.31 -27.14 9.71
C SER A 94 -6.99 -26.80 8.25
N GLN A 95 -5.74 -26.39 7.96
CA GLN A 95 -5.25 -26.05 6.63
C GLN A 95 -4.32 -27.12 6.05
N THR A 96 -4.60 -28.40 6.33
CA THR A 96 -3.93 -29.52 5.65
C THR A 96 -4.44 -29.62 4.22
N LEU A 97 -3.84 -28.80 3.33
CA LEU A 97 -4.00 -28.88 1.89
C LEU A 97 -3.74 -30.32 1.41
N ALA A 98 -4.67 -30.83 0.60
CA ALA A 98 -4.59 -32.14 -0.02
C ALA A 98 -3.20 -32.34 -0.64
N THR A 99 -2.56 -33.46 -0.28
CA THR A 99 -1.25 -33.86 -0.79
C THR A 99 -1.27 -33.84 -2.32
N THR A 100 -0.49 -32.90 -2.89
CA THR A 100 -0.36 -32.79 -4.34
C THR A 100 0.16 -34.12 -4.88
N THR A 101 -0.61 -34.73 -5.77
CA THR A 101 -0.22 -35.96 -6.46
C THR A 101 1.06 -35.64 -7.24
N ARG A 102 2.14 -36.40 -7.03
CA ARG A 102 3.39 -36.20 -7.77
C ARG A 102 3.10 -36.30 -9.26
N ARG A 103 3.24 -35.18 -9.98
CA ARG A 103 3.17 -35.13 -11.44
C ARG A 103 4.32 -35.97 -12.00
N GLU A 104 3.98 -37.01 -12.76
CA GLU A 104 4.95 -37.81 -13.49
C GLU A 104 5.44 -37.00 -14.70
N TYR A 105 6.72 -36.65 -14.72
CA TYR A 105 7.31 -35.85 -15.80
C TYR A 105 7.54 -36.72 -17.03
N THR A 106 7.12 -36.20 -18.18
CA THR A 106 7.38 -36.79 -19.50
C THR A 106 8.87 -36.73 -19.85
N ASP A 107 9.33 -37.60 -20.75
CA ASP A 107 10.76 -37.67 -21.10
C ASP A 107 11.26 -36.39 -21.77
N GLU A 108 10.39 -35.63 -22.44
CA GLU A 108 10.72 -34.30 -22.97
C GLU A 108 10.99 -33.29 -21.84
N GLU A 109 10.19 -33.26 -20.78
CA GLU A 109 10.41 -32.40 -19.61
C GLU A 109 11.72 -32.77 -18.88
N LYS A 110 12.07 -34.06 -18.82
CA LYS A 110 13.37 -34.51 -18.27
C LYS A 110 14.54 -34.04 -19.13
N LYS A 111 14.41 -34.10 -20.45
CA LYS A 111 15.45 -33.63 -21.39
C LYS A 111 15.64 -32.12 -21.31
N ILE A 112 14.57 -31.35 -21.13
CA ILE A 112 14.64 -29.91 -20.86
C ILE A 112 15.35 -29.65 -19.53
N ARG A 113 14.99 -30.39 -18.47
CA ARG A 113 15.65 -30.29 -17.17
C ARG A 113 17.15 -30.58 -17.26
N GLU A 114 17.53 -31.61 -18.00
CA GLU A 114 18.93 -31.98 -18.22
C GLU A 114 19.69 -30.91 -19.03
N ALA A 115 19.07 -30.36 -20.08
CA ALA A 115 19.66 -29.28 -20.87
C ALA A 115 19.92 -28.03 -20.02
N ILE A 116 18.98 -27.67 -19.14
CA ILE A 116 19.14 -26.57 -18.19
C ILE A 116 20.28 -26.86 -17.21
N LEU A 117 20.33 -28.06 -16.63
CA LEU A 117 21.42 -28.49 -15.74
C LEU A 117 22.79 -28.46 -16.44
N SER A 118 22.84 -28.86 -17.72
CA SER A 118 24.05 -28.81 -18.52
C SER A 118 24.51 -27.37 -18.78
N GLN A 119 23.58 -26.44 -19.01
CA GLN A 119 23.88 -25.01 -19.13
C GLN A 119 24.52 -24.46 -17.84
N TYR A 120 24.01 -24.86 -16.67
CA TYR A 120 24.63 -24.49 -15.38
C TYR A 120 25.99 -25.17 -15.15
N SER A 121 26.16 -26.42 -15.60
CA SER A 121 27.47 -27.09 -15.52
C SER A 121 28.52 -26.40 -16.39
N GLN A 122 28.14 -25.81 -17.53
CA GLN A 122 29.04 -25.02 -18.38
C GLN A 122 29.42 -23.67 -17.75
N LEU A 123 28.57 -23.10 -16.89
CA LEU A 123 28.87 -21.88 -16.15
C LEU A 123 29.83 -22.10 -14.97
N SER A 124 29.96 -23.34 -14.47
CA SER A 124 30.88 -23.66 -13.36
C SER A 124 32.34 -23.88 -13.77
N ASP A 125 32.62 -24.12 -15.06
CA ASP A 125 33.99 -24.37 -15.58
C ASP A 125 34.55 -23.17 -16.38
N ASN A 126 33.79 -22.08 -16.49
CA ASN A 126 34.18 -20.88 -17.22
C ASN A 126 34.19 -19.66 -16.28
N GLU A 127 35.14 -19.64 -15.34
CA GLU A 127 35.52 -18.45 -14.56
C GLU A 127 36.27 -17.41 -15.41
N GLU A 128 35.70 -17.00 -16.56
CA GLU A 128 36.11 -15.77 -17.24
C GLU A 128 34.94 -14.79 -17.22
N ASP A 129 34.96 -13.97 -16.16
CA ASP A 129 34.52 -12.58 -16.06
C ASP A 129 33.30 -12.20 -16.91
N GLN A 130 32.10 -12.45 -16.37
CA GLN A 130 30.92 -11.66 -16.71
C GLN A 130 29.92 -11.65 -15.56
N ALA A 131 29.90 -10.53 -14.85
CA ALA A 131 28.91 -10.22 -13.83
C ALA A 131 27.49 -10.26 -14.42
N GLN A 132 26.69 -11.23 -13.99
CA GLN A 132 25.24 -11.16 -14.13
C GLN A 132 24.58 -11.61 -12.82
N GLU A 133 24.04 -10.62 -12.12
CA GLU A 133 23.24 -10.75 -10.93
C GLU A 133 21.95 -11.53 -11.24
N GLU A 134 21.80 -12.74 -10.68
CA GLU A 134 20.51 -13.45 -10.68
C GLU A 134 19.91 -13.46 -9.26
N GLN A 135 18.76 -12.79 -9.13
CA GLN A 135 18.01 -12.66 -7.89
C GLN A 135 17.27 -13.96 -7.58
N ASN A 136 17.57 -14.52 -6.40
CA ASN A 136 16.91 -15.67 -5.80
C ASN A 136 15.50 -15.28 -5.31
N GLU A 137 14.45 -15.87 -5.89
CA GLU A 137 13.06 -15.57 -5.50
C GLU A 137 12.39 -16.74 -4.80
N SER A 138 11.96 -16.47 -3.57
CA SER A 138 11.14 -17.34 -2.74
C SER A 138 9.68 -17.35 -3.25
N PRO A 139 9.00 -18.50 -3.37
CA PRO A 139 7.74 -18.61 -4.09
C PRO A 139 6.48 -18.12 -3.34
N ASP A 140 6.59 -17.60 -2.11
CA ASP A 140 5.44 -17.34 -1.23
C ASP A 140 5.19 -15.86 -0.89
N LEU A 141 5.97 -14.94 -1.46
CA LEU A 141 5.79 -13.49 -1.29
C LEU A 141 5.53 -12.85 -2.65
N VAL A 142 4.39 -12.18 -2.79
CA VAL A 142 4.07 -11.41 -4.01
C VAL A 142 5.11 -10.31 -4.15
N LYS A 143 5.81 -10.31 -5.28
CA LYS A 143 6.90 -9.37 -5.57
C LYS A 143 6.36 -7.95 -5.63
N ASN A 144 7.13 -7.01 -5.11
CA ASN A 144 6.82 -5.59 -5.23
C ASN A 144 6.91 -5.18 -6.71
N THR A 145 5.77 -4.82 -7.32
CA THR A 145 5.71 -4.42 -8.74
C THR A 145 5.86 -2.93 -8.95
N ASN A 146 5.94 -2.10 -7.90
CA ASN A 146 5.92 -0.65 -8.02
C ASN A 146 7.03 -0.13 -8.95
N ALA A 147 8.23 -0.69 -8.86
CA ALA A 147 9.35 -0.31 -9.73
C ALA A 147 9.12 -0.73 -11.20
N LEU A 148 8.53 -1.91 -11.42
CA LEU A 148 8.19 -2.41 -12.76
C LEU A 148 7.06 -1.57 -13.38
N ASP A 149 6.06 -1.21 -12.59
CA ASP A 149 4.89 -0.42 -13.03
C ASP A 149 5.31 0.99 -13.41
N VAL A 150 6.21 1.62 -12.64
CA VAL A 150 6.78 2.94 -12.98
C VAL A 150 7.60 2.87 -14.27
N ALA A 151 8.43 1.83 -14.43
CA ALA A 151 9.23 1.66 -15.64
C ALA A 151 8.35 1.39 -16.89
N ALA A 152 7.28 0.61 -16.73
CA ALA A 152 6.31 0.33 -17.78
C ALA A 152 5.56 1.61 -18.20
N ALA A 153 5.06 2.39 -17.23
CA ALA A 153 4.37 3.65 -17.50
C ALA A 153 5.28 4.68 -18.20
N ALA A 154 6.57 4.74 -17.84
CA ALA A 154 7.54 5.59 -18.51
C ALA A 154 7.80 5.15 -19.97
N ARG A 155 7.86 3.84 -20.22
CA ARG A 155 8.03 3.27 -21.56
C ARG A 155 6.82 3.55 -22.44
N GLU A 156 5.61 3.34 -21.91
CA GLU A 156 4.35 3.61 -22.60
C GLU A 156 4.22 5.10 -22.96
N ARG A 157 4.54 6.01 -22.04
CA ARG A 157 4.57 7.46 -22.35
C ARG A 157 5.51 7.80 -23.51
N ARG A 158 6.68 7.15 -23.55
CA ARG A 158 7.67 7.38 -24.62
C ARG A 158 7.18 6.84 -25.96
N GLU A 159 6.53 5.68 -25.96
CA GLU A 159 5.96 5.08 -27.16
C GLU A 159 4.78 5.89 -27.69
N GLN A 160 3.88 6.33 -26.81
CA GLN A 160 2.75 7.19 -27.16
C GLN A 160 3.24 8.50 -27.82
N ALA A 161 4.26 9.13 -27.25
CA ALA A 161 4.85 10.34 -27.85
C ALA A 161 5.45 10.09 -29.25
N ARG A 162 6.00 8.89 -29.50
CA ARG A 162 6.51 8.51 -30.83
C ARG A 162 5.36 8.30 -31.83
N LEU A 163 4.29 7.62 -31.42
CA LEU A 163 3.12 7.38 -32.25
C LEU A 163 2.42 8.70 -32.61
N ASP A 164 2.26 9.61 -31.64
CA ASP A 164 1.65 10.92 -31.87
C ASP A 164 2.49 11.77 -32.83
N ALA A 165 3.82 11.72 -32.72
CA ALA A 165 4.72 12.39 -33.65
C ALA A 165 4.64 11.80 -35.08
N GLN A 166 4.59 10.47 -35.21
CA GLN A 166 4.41 9.80 -36.50
C GLN A 166 3.06 10.16 -37.12
N LYS A 167 1.97 10.06 -36.35
CA LYS A 167 0.61 10.39 -36.79
C LYS A 167 0.49 11.85 -37.23
N LYS A 168 1.15 12.78 -36.52
CA LYS A 168 1.21 14.19 -36.94
C LYS A 168 1.93 14.34 -38.28
N LYS A 169 3.07 13.68 -38.46
CA LYS A 169 3.83 13.71 -39.72
C LYS A 169 3.04 13.11 -40.90
N GLU A 170 2.30 12.03 -40.67
CA GLU A 170 1.44 11.42 -41.68
C GLU A 170 0.27 12.33 -42.05
N LYS A 171 -0.39 12.93 -41.05
CA LYS A 171 -1.46 13.90 -41.28
C LYS A 171 -0.97 15.11 -42.10
N ASP A 172 0.19 15.67 -41.75
CA ASP A 172 0.79 16.79 -42.49
C ASP A 172 1.13 16.38 -43.95
N LYS A 173 1.55 15.13 -44.16
CA LYS A 173 1.83 14.58 -45.50
C LYS A 173 0.54 14.41 -46.31
N GLU A 174 -0.49 13.81 -45.74
CA GLU A 174 -1.80 13.63 -46.38
C GLU A 174 -2.42 14.97 -46.77
N ASP A 175 -2.39 15.97 -45.89
CA ASP A 175 -2.95 17.29 -46.16
C ASP A 175 -2.20 17.98 -47.31
N ARG A 176 -0.87 17.80 -47.39
CA ARG A 176 -0.07 18.30 -48.51
C ARG A 176 -0.42 17.60 -49.82
N GLU A 177 -0.62 16.28 -49.80
CA GLU A 177 -1.02 15.51 -50.98
C GLU A 177 -2.42 15.87 -51.45
N LYS A 178 -3.40 15.99 -50.54
CA LYS A 178 -4.76 16.47 -50.85
C LYS A 178 -4.74 17.86 -51.48
N GLN A 179 -3.93 18.79 -50.96
CA GLN A 179 -3.77 20.11 -51.58
C GLN A 179 -3.16 20.05 -52.98
N LYS A 180 -2.21 19.14 -53.23
CA LYS A 180 -1.62 18.96 -54.58
C LYS A 180 -2.66 18.38 -55.55
N GLN A 181 -3.39 17.33 -55.14
CA GLN A 181 -4.44 16.72 -55.95
C GLN A 181 -5.53 17.73 -56.33
N LEU A 182 -6.02 18.52 -55.37
CA LEU A 182 -7.01 19.57 -55.63
C LEU A 182 -6.52 20.63 -56.64
N LYS A 183 -5.21 20.95 -56.62
CA LYS A 183 -4.61 21.88 -57.61
C LYS A 183 -4.51 21.24 -58.99
N GLU A 184 -4.16 19.97 -59.07
CA GLU A 184 -4.06 19.23 -60.33
C GLU A 184 -5.43 19.02 -60.97
N GLU A 185 -6.44 18.60 -60.20
CA GLU A 185 -7.82 18.45 -60.67
C GLU A 185 -8.39 19.77 -61.19
N LYS A 186 -8.13 20.90 -60.50
CA LYS A 186 -8.52 22.24 -60.97
C LYS A 186 -7.80 22.62 -62.28
N LYS A 187 -6.54 22.22 -62.47
CA LYS A 187 -5.82 22.45 -63.73
C LYS A 187 -6.36 21.58 -64.86
N GLU A 188 -6.66 20.32 -64.58
CA GLU A 188 -7.21 19.37 -65.54
C GLU A 188 -8.60 19.80 -66.02
N LYS A 189 -9.51 20.16 -65.09
CA LYS A 189 -10.83 20.73 -65.43
C LYS A 189 -10.75 21.98 -66.31
N ARG A 190 -9.74 22.83 -66.12
CA ARG A 190 -9.50 24.00 -66.99
C ARG A 190 -8.91 23.63 -68.35
N LYS A 191 -8.16 22.53 -68.44
CA LYS A 191 -7.55 22.04 -69.69
C LYS A 191 -8.56 21.31 -70.56
N THR A 192 -9.43 20.47 -69.98
CA THR A 192 -10.49 19.76 -70.69
C THR A 192 -11.55 20.73 -71.24
N GLN A 193 -11.96 21.74 -70.48
CA GLN A 193 -12.91 22.77 -70.93
C GLN A 193 -12.40 23.63 -72.11
N LYS A 194 -11.09 23.83 -72.23
CA LYS A 194 -10.48 24.52 -73.40
C LYS A 194 -10.37 23.62 -74.63
N GLY A 195 -10.36 22.30 -74.45
CA GLY A 195 -10.30 21.32 -75.54
C GLY A 195 -11.64 21.16 -76.25
N GLU A 196 -12.75 21.13 -75.51
CA GLU A 196 -14.10 21.07 -76.11
C GLU A 196 -14.48 22.36 -76.84
N ARG A 197 -14.03 23.54 -76.36
CA ARG A 197 -14.30 24.82 -77.01
C ARG A 197 -13.54 25.04 -78.33
N LYS A 198 -12.60 24.16 -78.67
CA LYS A 198 -11.72 24.24 -79.84
C LYS A 198 -12.02 23.16 -80.90
N ARG A 199 -12.99 22.27 -80.66
CA ARG A 199 -13.50 21.35 -81.67
C ARG A 199 -14.79 21.87 -82.27
#